data_AF-A0A4R0U2Z4-F1
#
_entry.id   AF-A0A4R0U2Z4-F1
#
_cell.length_a   1.000
_cell.length_b   1.000
_cell.length_c   1.000
_cell.angle_alpha   90.00
_cell.angle_beta   90.00
_cell.angle_gamma   90.00
#
_symmetry.space_group_name_H-M   'P 1'
#
loop_
_entity.id
_entity.type
_entity.pdbx_description
1 polymer ?
#
loop_
_entity_poly.entity_id
_entity_poly.type
_entity_poly.pdbx_seq_one_letter_code
_entity_poly.pdbx_strand_id
1 'polypeptide(L)'
;MRFHRISPCPKCGSKVKAKWERDGVQGLPEYTFFIVMFRCTACGLSFEGGCSRKPAPYELQYNIAAWNRICNGDKCFALTYKSLGGRR
;
A
#
# COMPACT_ATOMS: atom_id res chain seq x y z
N MET A 1 -4.70 -14.77 11.95
CA MET A 1 -4.01 -14.80 10.65
C MET A 1 -2.68 -14.05 10.78
N ARG A 2 -1.55 -14.72 10.57
CA ARG A 2 -0.21 -14.11 10.69
C ARG A 2 0.28 -13.67 9.31
N PHE A 3 0.11 -12.40 8.96
CA PHE A 3 0.76 -11.83 7.77
C PHE A 3 2.21 -11.51 8.11
N HIS A 4 3.12 -12.48 7.98
CA HIS A 4 4.52 -12.28 8.36
C HIS A 4 5.34 -11.48 7.34
N ARG A 5 4.84 -11.25 6.11
CA ARG A 5 5.58 -10.53 5.07
C ARG A 5 4.63 -9.72 4.17
N ILE A 6 5.07 -8.50 3.82
CA ILE A 6 4.48 -7.70 2.76
C ILE A 6 4.88 -8.35 1.43
N SER A 7 3.92 -8.61 0.55
CA SER A 7 4.16 -9.18 -0.78
C SER A 7 5.15 -8.31 -1.57
N PRO A 8 6.04 -8.92 -2.36
CA PRO A 8 7.05 -8.19 -3.12
C PRO A 8 6.43 -7.30 -4.19
N CYS A 9 7.24 -6.39 -4.74
CA CYS A 9 6.81 -5.49 -5.80
C CYS A 9 6.33 -6.30 -7.04
N PRO A 10 5.10 -6.10 -7.53
CA PRO A 10 4.57 -6.85 -8.66
C PRO A 10 5.34 -6.62 -9.97
N LYS A 11 6.03 -5.47 -10.09
CA LYS A 11 6.81 -5.11 -11.28
C LYS A 11 8.20 -5.76 -11.33
N CYS A 12 8.87 -5.89 -10.18
CA CYS A 12 10.30 -6.26 -10.14
C CYS A 12 10.68 -7.29 -9.07
N GLY A 13 9.71 -7.81 -8.31
CA GLY A 13 9.94 -8.82 -7.26
C GLY A 13 10.70 -8.32 -6.03
N SER A 14 11.14 -7.07 -5.99
CA SER A 14 11.93 -6.52 -4.87
C SER A 14 11.09 -6.21 -3.64
N LYS A 15 11.77 -5.96 -2.51
CA LYS A 15 11.14 -5.65 -1.22
C LYS A 15 10.29 -4.37 -1.30
N VAL A 16 9.14 -4.42 -0.65
CA VAL A 16 8.24 -3.27 -0.47
C VAL A 16 8.23 -2.86 0.99
N LYS A 17 8.24 -1.55 1.25
CA LYS A 17 8.01 -0.97 2.57
C LYS A 17 6.62 -0.34 2.59
N ALA A 18 5.88 -0.57 3.67
CA ALA A 18 4.64 0.14 3.96
C ALA A 18 4.89 1.17 5.06
N LYS A 19 4.46 2.41 4.87
CA LYS A 19 4.54 3.46 5.90
C LYS A 19 3.38 4.43 5.77
N TRP A 20 3.02 5.07 6.86
CA TRP A 20 2.16 6.25 6.82
C TRP A 20 2.95 7.44 6.29
N GLU A 21 2.45 8.09 5.26
CA GLU A 21 2.88 9.41 4.84
C GLU A 21 1.79 10.41 5.19
N ARG A 22 2.20 11.56 5.73
CA ARG A 22 1.27 12.66 6.01
C ARG A 22 0.90 13.29 4.68
N ASP A 23 -0.39 13.41 4.41
CA ASP A 23 -0.93 14.16 3.29
C ASP A 23 -1.88 15.24 3.80
N GLY A 24 -1.78 16.44 3.27
CA GLY A 24 -2.55 17.56 3.80
C GLY A 24 -2.21 18.88 3.13
N VAL A 25 -3.18 19.79 3.18
CA VAL A 25 -3.05 21.12 2.58
C VAL A 25 -2.25 22.03 3.51
N GLN A 26 -1.20 22.64 2.97
CA GLN A 26 -0.38 23.60 3.72
C GLN A 26 -1.25 24.78 4.18
N GLY A 27 -1.25 25.07 5.49
CA GLY A 27 -2.06 26.13 6.08
C GLY A 27 -3.43 25.71 6.62
N LEU A 28 -3.85 24.45 6.41
CA LEU A 28 -5.13 23.92 6.89
C LEU A 28 -4.95 22.60 7.67
N PRO A 29 -4.48 22.66 8.93
CA PRO A 29 -4.12 21.48 9.71
C PRO A 29 -5.28 20.50 9.96
N GLU A 30 -6.53 20.99 9.99
CA GLU A 30 -7.76 20.19 10.10
C GLU A 30 -8.04 19.28 8.90
N TYR A 31 -7.38 19.54 7.76
CA TYR A 31 -7.43 18.70 6.55
C TYR A 31 -6.17 17.84 6.41
N THR A 32 -5.46 17.59 7.51
CA THR A 32 -4.34 16.63 7.53
C THR A 32 -4.89 15.21 7.67
N PHE A 33 -4.48 14.35 6.76
CA PHE A 33 -4.67 12.92 6.83
C PHE A 33 -3.33 12.21 6.65
N PHE A 34 -3.35 10.90 6.86
CA PHE A 34 -2.22 10.03 6.64
C PHE A 34 -2.66 9.00 5.62
N ILE A 35 -1.84 8.73 4.62
CA ILE A 35 -2.06 7.68 3.63
C ILE A 35 -1.03 6.58 3.85
N VAL A 36 -1.46 5.32 3.75
CA VAL A 36 -0.49 4.21 3.72
C VAL A 36 0.16 4.17 2.35
N MET A 37 1.48 4.33 2.29
CA MET A 37 2.26 4.23 1.07
C MET A 37 3.05 2.92 1.05
N PHE A 38 2.84 2.13 0.01
CA PHE A 38 3.64 0.94 -0.33
C PHE A 38 4.67 1.32 -1.38
N ARG A 39 5.95 1.35 -1.01
CA ARG A 39 7.04 1.75 -1.92
C ARG A 39 8.04 0.62 -2.12
N CYS A 40 8.29 0.29 -3.38
CA CYS A 40 9.35 -0.62 -3.77
C CYS A 40 10.72 0.02 -3.50
N THR A 41 11.62 -0.70 -2.84
CA THR A 41 12.95 -0.20 -2.51
C THR A 41 13.94 -0.22 -3.67
N ALA A 42 13.60 -0.90 -4.78
CA ALA A 42 14.48 -1.01 -5.95
C ALA A 42 14.01 -0.13 -7.12
N CYS A 43 12.77 -0.28 -7.57
CA CYS A 43 12.28 0.43 -8.75
C CYS A 43 11.51 1.73 -8.45
N GLY A 44 11.37 2.11 -7.17
CA GLY A 44 10.68 3.33 -6.75
C GLY A 44 9.16 3.33 -6.93
N LEU A 45 8.58 2.28 -7.52
CA LEU A 45 7.14 2.14 -7.73
C LEU A 45 6.40 2.27 -6.40
N SER A 46 5.40 3.12 -6.38
CA SER A 46 4.66 3.54 -5.19
C SER A 46 3.17 3.25 -5.39
N PHE A 47 2.52 2.76 -4.35
CA PHE A 47 1.08 2.50 -4.33
C PHE A 47 0.44 3.06 -3.07
N GLU A 48 -0.66 3.76 -3.26
CA GLU A 48 -1.51 4.27 -2.20
C GLU A 48 -2.42 3.14 -1.67
N GLY A 49 -2.46 3.00 -0.36
CA GLY A 49 -3.46 2.25 0.36
C GLY A 49 -4.58 3.16 0.87
N GLY A 50 -5.18 2.77 1.99
CA GLY A 50 -6.18 3.57 2.68
C GLY A 50 -5.60 4.80 3.39
N CYS A 51 -6.50 5.70 3.75
CA CYS A 51 -6.20 6.92 4.50
C CYS A 51 -6.83 6.89 5.90
N SER A 52 -6.27 7.67 6.82
CA SER A 52 -6.77 7.83 8.18
C SER A 52 -6.41 9.21 8.73
N ARG A 53 -7.18 9.71 9.70
CA ARG A 53 -6.86 10.99 10.38
C ARG A 53 -5.64 10.87 11.31
N LYS A 54 -5.27 9.65 11.69
CA LYS A 54 -4.08 9.38 12.52
C LYS A 54 -3.46 8.04 12.14
N PRO A 55 -2.12 7.88 12.24
CA PRO A 55 -1.48 6.59 12.03
C PRO A 55 -1.99 5.56 13.04
N ALA A 56 -2.59 4.47 12.57
CA ALA A 56 -3.08 3.39 13.42
C ALA A 56 -2.42 2.05 13.04
N PRO A 57 -1.85 1.29 14.00
CA PRO A 57 -1.21 0.00 13.71
C PRO A 57 -2.16 -1.04 13.10
N TYR A 58 -3.43 -1.09 13.57
CA TYR A 58 -4.41 -2.05 13.05
C TYR A 58 -4.79 -1.75 11.59
N GLU A 59 -4.93 -0.47 11.24
CA GLU A 59 -5.23 -0.05 9.87
C GLU A 59 -4.06 -0.31 8.94
N LEU A 60 -2.82 -0.12 9.41
CA LEU A 60 -1.63 -0.46 8.63
C LEU A 60 -1.59 -1.97 8.33
N GLN A 61 -1.93 -2.82 9.30
CA GLN A 61 -2.02 -4.27 9.09
C GLN A 61 -3.12 -4.64 8.09
N TYR A 62 -4.28 -4.01 8.17
CA TYR A 62 -5.37 -4.19 7.20
C TYR A 62 -4.93 -3.84 5.79
N ASN A 63 -4.26 -2.69 5.62
CA ASN A 63 -3.71 -2.26 4.34
C ASN A 63 -2.67 -3.24 3.79
N ILE A 64 -1.79 -3.77 4.65
CA ILE A 64 -0.81 -4.80 4.26
C ILE A 64 -1.53 -6.08 3.79
N ALA A 65 -2.59 -6.49 4.48
CA ALA A 65 -3.38 -7.64 4.07
C ALA A 65 -4.06 -7.41 2.71
N ALA A 66 -4.59 -6.21 2.46
CA ALA A 66 -5.17 -5.83 1.17
C ALA A 66 -4.11 -5.84 0.05
N TRP A 67 -2.93 -5.25 0.28
CA TRP A 67 -1.79 -5.31 -0.63
C TRP A 67 -1.43 -6.76 -1.00
N ASN A 68 -1.33 -7.63 0.00
CA ASN A 68 -1.00 -9.04 -0.23
C ASN A 68 -2.07 -9.76 -1.07
N ARG A 69 -3.36 -9.46 -0.84
CA ARG A 69 -4.46 -10.01 -1.67
C ARG A 69 -4.37 -9.52 -3.12
N ILE A 70 -4.12 -8.23 -3.33
CA ILE A 70 -3.90 -7.65 -4.67
C ILE A 70 -2.78 -8.39 -5.40
N CYS A 71 -1.61 -8.50 -4.76
CA CYS A 71 -0.44 -9.16 -5.35
C CYS A 71 -0.65 -10.66 -5.61
N ASN A 72 -1.52 -11.32 -4.86
CA ASN A 72 -1.84 -12.74 -5.04
C ASN A 72 -2.98 -12.96 -6.06
N GLY A 73 -3.44 -11.92 -6.75
CA GLY A 73 -4.44 -12.05 -7.81
C GLY A 73 -5.89 -12.23 -7.32
N ASP A 74 -6.21 -11.75 -6.11
CA ASP A 74 -7.58 -11.74 -5.60
C ASP A 74 -8.51 -11.00 -6.59
N LYS A 75 -9.59 -11.68 -7.02
CA LYS A 75 -10.50 -11.22 -8.09
C LYS A 75 -11.18 -9.91 -7.73
N CYS A 76 -11.42 -9.65 -6.45
CA CYS A 76 -11.97 -8.37 -5.97
C CYS A 76 -11.07 -7.18 -6.30
N PHE A 77 -9.78 -7.42 -6.55
CA PHE A 77 -8.77 -6.39 -6.81
C PHE A 77 -7.99 -6.61 -8.12
N ALA A 78 -8.52 -7.46 -9.01
CA ALA A 78 -7.84 -7.86 -10.25
C ALA A 78 -7.61 -6.70 -11.22
N LEU A 79 -8.46 -5.66 -11.19
CA LEU A 79 -8.27 -4.45 -12.00
C LEU A 79 -7.00 -3.70 -11.57
N THR A 80 -6.79 -3.55 -10.26
CA THR A 80 -5.58 -2.92 -9.72
C THR A 80 -4.35 -3.74 -10.08
N TYR A 81 -4.35 -5.06 -9.84
CA TYR A 81 -3.20 -5.94 -10.10
C TYR A 81 -2.72 -5.91 -11.56
N LYS A 82 -3.64 -5.93 -12.53
CA LYS A 82 -3.31 -5.85 -13.97
C LYS A 82 -2.63 -4.51 -14.33
N SER A 83 -3.11 -3.41 -13.76
CA SER A 83 -2.50 -2.08 -13.93
C SER A 83 -1.08 -2.01 -13.36
N LEU A 84 -0.75 -2.84 -12.36
CA LEU A 84 0.60 -2.90 -11.79
C LEU A 84 1.61 -3.67 -12.66
N GLY A 85 1.18 -4.13 -13.84
CA GLY A 85 2.03 -4.91 -14.75
C GLY A 85 2.24 -6.36 -14.30
N GLY A 86 1.36 -6.89 -13.43
CA GLY A 86 1.37 -8.30 -13.06
C GLY A 86 1.16 -9.18 -14.30
N ARG A 87 2.23 -9.85 -14.75
CA ARG A 87 2.18 -10.80 -15.87
C ARG A 87 1.23 -11.96 -15.54
N ARG A 88 0.44 -12.35 -16.55
CA ARG A 88 -0.17 -13.68 -16.64
C ARG A 88 0.92 -14.74 -16.74
#